data_AF-C4V8E4-F1
#
_entry.id   AF-C4V8E4-F1
#
_cell.length_a   1.000
_cell.length_b   1.000
_cell.length_c   1.000
_cell.angle_alpha   90.00
_cell.angle_beta   90.00
_cell.angle_gamma   90.00
#
_symmetry.space_group_name_H-M   'P 1'
#
loop_
_entity.id
_entity.type
_entity.pdbx_description
1 polymer ?
#
loop_
_entity_poly.entity_id
_entity_poly.type
_entity_poly.pdbx_seq_one_letter_code
_entity_poly.pdbx_strand_id
1 'polypeptide(L)'
;MSEIVSTDFSKSDLTEIQYTKINVKTSWLIISDNKLKCIPDEIQNLKYLTRLAANDNKISEISPQLCHLQNLTWIDFTRNRLKNLPTNFHNLHKISGLGLSENEFDEIPENIYKMVSLRKFGFFSNRIRCIKKDIRYLRNLVKIDLSNNLLSSLPDEICELTYLNWLNLSNNKLIKLPKDMNNLIHLEELGLGMNNLTELPKMDKLYKLRILPVFKNNLKDITHTLRYCKSIEKLDFSDNEISALPDFLLDMPCLKYLNLKGNKINKINIDKIEYIKSNINMIDLSDNKLEVVPYKFFKLFSNITTIKISDNPYNLRDNTQPKKITLLERCYNRLLNLKYHINPCLNVFFQKIRICDICNNYYVNSPYFTYSKSSIEEEEQFVFVVEKLCCSNGCYKREIKK
;
A
#
# COMPACT_ATOMS: atom_id res chain seq x y z
N MET A 1 0.26 -19.14 -36.95
CA MET A 1 -0.24 -19.34 -35.57
C MET A 1 -0.92 -20.69 -35.55
N SER A 2 -0.50 -21.63 -34.70
CA SER A 2 -1.23 -22.88 -34.53
C SER A 2 -2.62 -22.58 -33.99
N GLU A 3 -3.66 -23.14 -34.60
CA GLU A 3 -5.04 -23.02 -34.17
C GLU A 3 -5.17 -23.51 -32.71
N ILE A 4 -5.74 -22.67 -31.84
CA ILE A 4 -5.96 -23.02 -30.43
C ILE A 4 -7.16 -23.96 -30.38
N VAL A 5 -6.90 -25.24 -30.10
CA VAL A 5 -7.95 -26.21 -29.81
C VAL A 5 -8.18 -26.21 -28.30
N SER A 6 -9.38 -25.83 -27.86
CA SER A 6 -9.78 -25.83 -26.45
C SER A 6 -10.74 -26.97 -26.15
N THR A 7 -10.62 -27.59 -24.98
CA THR A 7 -11.59 -28.55 -24.46
C THR A 7 -11.94 -28.16 -23.04
N ASP A 8 -13.23 -27.96 -22.79
CA ASP A 8 -13.76 -27.45 -21.54
C ASP A 8 -14.74 -28.46 -20.93
N PHE A 9 -14.43 -28.89 -19.71
CA PHE A 9 -15.23 -29.75 -18.85
C PHE A 9 -15.50 -29.07 -17.50
N SER A 10 -15.40 -27.74 -17.43
CA SER A 10 -15.62 -27.02 -16.19
C SER A 10 -17.07 -27.09 -15.71
N LYS A 11 -17.30 -26.88 -14.40
CA LYS A 11 -18.64 -26.72 -13.82
C LYS A 11 -19.59 -27.89 -14.08
N SER A 12 -19.03 -29.09 -14.17
CA SER A 12 -19.75 -30.28 -14.62
C SER A 12 -19.92 -31.31 -13.49
N ASP A 13 -19.62 -30.92 -12.25
CA ASP A 13 -19.69 -31.77 -11.04
C ASP A 13 -18.89 -33.09 -11.15
N LEU A 14 -17.89 -33.13 -12.02
CA LEU A 14 -17.16 -34.35 -12.36
C LEU A 14 -16.24 -34.80 -11.21
N THR A 15 -16.27 -36.10 -10.91
CA THR A 15 -15.31 -36.73 -9.98
C THR A 15 -14.09 -37.30 -10.68
N GLU A 16 -14.20 -37.54 -11.99
CA GLU A 16 -13.13 -38.02 -12.87
C GLU A 16 -13.32 -37.45 -14.28
N ILE A 17 -12.21 -37.35 -15.03
CA ILE A 17 -12.24 -37.01 -16.45
C ILE A 17 -11.95 -38.26 -17.26
N GLN A 18 -12.83 -38.57 -18.21
CA GLN A 18 -12.60 -39.65 -19.18
C GLN A 18 -11.65 -39.13 -20.28
N TYR A 19 -10.33 -39.25 -20.03
CA TYR A 19 -9.28 -38.70 -20.91
C TYR A 19 -9.34 -39.22 -22.36
N THR A 20 -9.92 -40.41 -22.57
CA THR A 20 -10.17 -41.00 -23.90
C THR A 20 -11.15 -40.19 -24.75
N LYS A 21 -11.99 -39.35 -24.13
CA LYS A 21 -12.95 -38.48 -24.83
C LYS A 21 -12.37 -37.11 -25.17
N ILE A 22 -11.14 -36.80 -24.71
CA ILE A 22 -10.49 -35.52 -24.97
C ILE A 22 -9.87 -35.55 -26.37
N ASN A 23 -10.06 -34.48 -27.12
CA ASN A 23 -9.37 -34.31 -28.39
C ASN A 23 -7.84 -34.30 -28.15
N VAL A 24 -7.12 -35.26 -28.75
CA VAL A 24 -5.66 -35.37 -28.58
C VAL A 24 -4.87 -34.16 -29.09
N LYS A 25 -5.48 -33.33 -29.95
CA LYS A 25 -4.91 -32.05 -30.44
C LYS A 25 -5.19 -30.87 -29.51
N THR A 26 -5.86 -31.09 -28.38
CA THR A 26 -6.20 -30.03 -27.43
C THR A 26 -4.96 -29.33 -26.91
N SER A 27 -4.97 -28.02 -27.08
CA SER A 27 -3.94 -27.11 -26.60
C SER A 27 -4.30 -26.51 -25.25
N TRP A 28 -5.58 -26.27 -24.96
CA TRP A 28 -6.08 -25.72 -23.71
C TRP A 28 -7.09 -26.69 -23.11
N LEU A 29 -6.77 -27.26 -21.94
CA LEU A 29 -7.68 -28.11 -21.19
C LEU A 29 -8.19 -27.35 -19.97
N ILE A 30 -9.50 -27.19 -19.88
CA ILE A 30 -10.19 -26.54 -18.77
C ILE A 30 -11.03 -27.61 -18.06
N ILE A 31 -10.66 -27.93 -16.83
CA ILE A 31 -11.33 -28.91 -15.96
C ILE A 31 -11.69 -28.29 -14.60
N SER A 32 -11.72 -26.95 -14.55
CA SER A 32 -11.95 -26.17 -13.35
C SER A 32 -13.36 -26.34 -12.76
N ASP A 33 -13.52 -26.07 -11.47
CA ASP A 33 -14.84 -26.08 -10.80
C ASP A 33 -15.53 -27.45 -10.92
N ASN A 34 -14.86 -28.48 -10.38
CA ASN A 34 -15.30 -29.87 -10.36
C ASN A 34 -14.94 -30.52 -9.01
N LYS A 35 -15.04 -31.85 -8.91
CA LYS A 35 -14.74 -32.64 -7.70
C LYS A 35 -13.56 -33.60 -7.92
N LEU A 36 -12.67 -33.28 -8.86
CA LEU A 36 -11.53 -34.12 -9.21
C LEU A 36 -10.57 -34.27 -8.02
N LYS A 37 -10.08 -35.49 -7.78
CA LYS A 37 -9.17 -35.80 -6.67
C LYS A 37 -7.71 -35.93 -7.09
N CYS A 38 -7.45 -36.19 -8.37
CA CYS A 38 -6.11 -36.31 -8.91
C CYS A 38 -6.05 -35.89 -10.38
N ILE A 39 -4.84 -35.63 -10.87
CA ILE A 39 -4.51 -35.63 -12.30
C ILE A 39 -3.87 -36.99 -12.61
N PRO A 40 -4.50 -37.86 -13.41
CA PRO A 40 -4.03 -39.23 -13.62
C PRO A 40 -3.01 -39.31 -14.78
N ASP A 41 -2.43 -40.50 -15.00
CA ASP A 41 -1.35 -40.74 -15.97
C ASP A 41 -1.74 -40.44 -17.41
N GLU A 42 -3.02 -40.58 -17.77
CA GLU A 42 -3.54 -40.36 -19.12
C GLU A 42 -3.35 -38.92 -19.62
N ILE A 43 -3.07 -37.96 -18.73
CA ILE A 43 -2.73 -36.58 -19.09
C ILE A 43 -1.55 -36.52 -20.08
N GLN A 44 -0.65 -37.50 -20.04
CA GLN A 44 0.52 -37.59 -20.94
C GLN A 44 0.15 -37.72 -22.43
N ASN A 45 -1.07 -38.16 -22.73
CA ASN A 45 -1.54 -38.33 -24.09
C ASN A 45 -1.81 -36.97 -24.77
N LEU A 46 -1.98 -35.88 -24.00
CA LEU A 46 -2.26 -34.54 -24.50
C LEU A 46 -0.96 -33.78 -24.86
N LYS A 47 -0.20 -34.31 -25.81
CA LYS A 47 1.15 -33.81 -26.18
C LYS A 47 1.19 -32.36 -26.69
N TYR A 48 0.05 -31.84 -27.15
CA TYR A 48 -0.10 -30.46 -27.64
C TYR A 48 -0.53 -29.47 -26.55
N LEU A 49 -0.72 -29.94 -25.31
CA LEU A 49 -1.21 -29.10 -24.23
C LEU A 49 -0.22 -27.98 -23.91
N THR A 50 -0.72 -26.75 -23.96
CA THR A 50 0.01 -25.52 -23.63
C THR A 50 -0.55 -24.85 -22.38
N ARG A 51 -1.82 -25.09 -22.05
CA ARG A 51 -2.49 -24.58 -20.85
C ARG A 51 -3.35 -25.63 -20.19
N LEU A 52 -3.22 -25.74 -18.88
CA LEU A 52 -4.08 -26.57 -18.02
C LEU A 52 -4.71 -25.68 -16.94
N ALA A 53 -6.03 -25.55 -16.96
CA ALA A 53 -6.79 -24.92 -15.89
C ALA A 53 -7.55 -26.01 -15.11
N ALA A 54 -7.14 -26.23 -13.86
CA ALA A 54 -7.66 -27.27 -12.97
C ALA A 54 -7.92 -26.70 -11.56
N ASN A 55 -8.19 -25.39 -11.49
CA ASN A 55 -8.56 -24.70 -10.26
C ASN A 55 -9.93 -25.15 -9.75
N ASP A 56 -10.26 -24.86 -8.49
CA ASP A 56 -11.57 -25.16 -7.88
C ASP A 56 -11.91 -26.66 -7.94
N ASN A 57 -11.03 -27.49 -7.37
CA ASN A 57 -11.21 -28.94 -7.36
C ASN A 57 -10.81 -29.51 -5.99
N LYS A 58 -10.67 -30.83 -5.88
CA LYS A 58 -10.21 -31.53 -4.68
C LYS A 58 -8.89 -32.27 -4.92
N ILE A 59 -8.08 -31.78 -5.87
CA ILE A 59 -6.86 -32.45 -6.32
C ILE A 59 -5.85 -32.47 -5.19
N SER A 60 -5.49 -33.66 -4.73
CA SER A 60 -4.44 -33.89 -3.73
C SER A 60 -3.19 -34.53 -4.32
N GLU A 61 -3.29 -35.08 -5.53
CA GLU A 61 -2.21 -35.81 -6.20
C GLU A 61 -2.14 -35.46 -7.69
N ILE A 62 -0.92 -35.31 -8.20
CA ILE A 62 -0.65 -35.06 -9.61
C ILE A 62 0.27 -36.18 -10.09
N SER A 63 -0.14 -36.87 -11.16
CA SER A 63 0.71 -37.85 -11.82
C SER A 63 2.06 -37.24 -12.27
N PRO A 64 3.20 -37.92 -12.02
CA PRO A 64 4.49 -37.54 -12.58
C PRO A 64 4.50 -37.42 -14.11
N GLN A 65 3.58 -38.11 -14.81
CA GLN A 65 3.51 -38.09 -16.27
C GLN A 65 3.13 -36.70 -16.82
N LEU A 66 2.51 -35.83 -16.02
CA LEU A 66 2.30 -34.42 -16.37
C LEU A 66 3.63 -33.73 -16.74
N CYS A 67 4.74 -34.12 -16.11
CA CYS A 67 6.05 -33.53 -16.30
C CYS A 67 6.65 -33.80 -17.69
N HIS A 68 6.05 -34.71 -18.48
CA HIS A 68 6.44 -34.99 -19.86
C HIS A 68 5.84 -34.01 -20.89
N LEU A 69 4.87 -33.16 -20.48
CA LEU A 69 4.20 -32.22 -21.38
C LEU A 69 5.03 -30.94 -21.60
N GLN A 70 6.07 -31.05 -22.41
CA GLN A 70 7.09 -30.02 -22.70
C GLN A 70 6.57 -28.74 -23.38
N ASN A 71 5.29 -28.71 -23.79
CA ASN A 71 4.66 -27.54 -24.40
C ASN A 71 3.86 -26.69 -23.40
N LEU A 72 3.71 -27.14 -22.15
CA LEU A 72 2.98 -26.39 -21.14
C LEU A 72 3.68 -25.05 -20.82
N THR A 73 2.88 -23.99 -20.90
CA THR A 73 3.29 -22.60 -20.60
C THR A 73 2.53 -22.02 -19.42
N TRP A 74 1.38 -22.60 -19.08
CA TRP A 74 0.51 -22.16 -17.99
C TRP A 74 -0.17 -23.35 -17.32
N ILE A 75 -0.13 -23.38 -15.99
CA ILE A 75 -0.86 -24.35 -15.18
C ILE A 75 -1.53 -23.60 -14.03
N ASP A 76 -2.81 -23.85 -13.80
CA ASP A 76 -3.54 -23.34 -12.64
C ASP A 76 -4.15 -24.50 -11.84
N PHE A 77 -3.65 -24.68 -10.63
CA PHE A 77 -4.13 -25.61 -9.61
C PHE A 77 -4.66 -24.87 -8.37
N THR A 78 -5.03 -23.60 -8.49
CA THR A 78 -5.55 -22.79 -7.37
C THR A 78 -6.80 -23.42 -6.75
N ARG A 79 -6.99 -23.32 -5.43
CA ARG A 79 -8.14 -23.92 -4.70
C ARG A 79 -8.23 -25.44 -4.90
N ASN A 80 -7.22 -26.13 -4.40
CA ASN A 80 -7.12 -27.60 -4.38
C ASN A 80 -6.59 -28.08 -3.01
N ARG A 81 -6.13 -29.34 -2.91
CA ARG A 81 -5.63 -29.97 -1.67
C ARG A 81 -4.18 -30.44 -1.82
N LEU A 82 -3.41 -29.78 -2.67
CA LEU A 82 -2.02 -30.16 -2.95
C LEU A 82 -1.14 -29.86 -1.74
N LYS A 83 -0.30 -30.83 -1.38
CA LYS A 83 0.76 -30.67 -0.37
C LYS A 83 2.15 -30.64 -0.98
N ASN A 84 2.31 -31.28 -2.14
CA ASN A 84 3.56 -31.46 -2.85
C ASN A 84 3.31 -31.45 -4.36
N LEU A 85 4.38 -31.35 -5.13
CA LEU A 85 4.40 -31.55 -6.58
C LEU A 85 5.28 -32.77 -6.91
N PRO A 86 5.11 -33.41 -8.08
CA PRO A 86 6.01 -34.45 -8.55
C PRO A 86 7.48 -33.98 -8.53
N THR A 87 8.42 -34.86 -8.17
CA THR A 87 9.85 -34.53 -8.05
C THR A 87 10.42 -33.90 -9.34
N ASN A 88 9.94 -34.35 -10.50
CA ASN A 88 10.36 -33.91 -11.83
C ASN A 88 9.57 -32.73 -12.39
N PHE A 89 8.76 -32.02 -11.60
CA PHE A 89 7.92 -30.90 -12.08
C PHE A 89 8.74 -29.78 -12.75
N HIS A 90 10.01 -29.62 -12.36
CA HIS A 90 10.95 -28.68 -12.95
C HIS A 90 11.31 -28.96 -14.41
N ASN A 91 10.99 -30.14 -14.94
CA ASN A 91 11.17 -30.49 -16.36
C ASN A 91 10.22 -29.70 -17.29
N LEU A 92 9.22 -29.00 -16.74
CA LEU A 92 8.32 -28.15 -17.49
C LEU A 92 8.96 -26.79 -17.81
N HIS A 93 10.01 -26.81 -18.64
CA HIS A 93 10.91 -25.67 -18.87
C HIS A 93 10.26 -24.44 -19.51
N LYS A 94 9.05 -24.57 -20.10
CA LYS A 94 8.33 -23.44 -20.74
C LYS A 94 7.28 -22.78 -19.85
N ILE A 95 7.09 -23.25 -18.61
CA ILE A 95 6.08 -22.71 -17.70
C ILE A 95 6.41 -21.27 -17.32
N SER A 96 5.55 -20.36 -17.74
CA SER A 96 5.64 -18.94 -17.44
C SER A 96 4.64 -18.49 -16.36
N GLY A 97 3.55 -19.23 -16.18
CA GLY A 97 2.53 -18.98 -15.16
C GLY A 97 2.18 -20.25 -14.41
N LEU A 98 2.25 -20.18 -13.08
CA LEU A 98 1.93 -21.30 -12.18
C LEU A 98 1.06 -20.79 -11.02
N GLY A 99 -0.18 -21.27 -10.98
CA GLY A 99 -1.14 -21.03 -9.89
C GLY A 99 -1.18 -22.22 -8.94
N LEU A 100 -0.79 -22.00 -7.69
CA LEU A 100 -0.81 -23.00 -6.60
C LEU A 100 -1.38 -22.39 -5.31
N SER A 101 -2.15 -21.31 -5.46
CA SER A 101 -2.75 -20.60 -4.32
C SER A 101 -3.89 -21.42 -3.71
N GLU A 102 -4.22 -21.16 -2.45
CA GLU A 102 -5.32 -21.85 -1.75
C GLU A 102 -5.17 -23.38 -1.80
N ASN A 103 -4.01 -23.86 -1.37
CA ASN A 103 -3.68 -25.28 -1.26
C ASN A 103 -3.17 -25.59 0.17
N GLU A 104 -2.55 -26.76 0.36
CA GLU A 104 -2.09 -27.24 1.66
C GLU A 104 -0.55 -27.35 1.73
N PHE A 105 0.18 -26.48 1.02
CA PHE A 105 1.64 -26.48 1.05
C PHE A 105 2.18 -25.91 2.37
N ASP A 106 3.11 -26.61 3.00
CA ASP A 106 3.83 -26.16 4.21
C ASP A 106 5.16 -25.45 3.86
N GLU A 107 5.70 -25.72 2.68
CA GLU A 107 6.86 -25.04 2.09
C GLU A 107 6.72 -24.93 0.56
N ILE A 108 7.48 -24.02 -0.06
CA ILE A 108 7.60 -23.97 -1.53
C ILE A 108 8.46 -25.16 -1.96
N PRO A 109 7.93 -26.10 -2.78
CA PRO A 109 8.68 -27.28 -3.21
C PRO A 109 10.01 -26.96 -3.91
N GLU A 110 11.07 -27.74 -3.64
CA GLU A 110 12.43 -27.44 -4.12
C GLU A 110 12.58 -27.37 -5.64
N ASN A 111 11.80 -28.18 -6.34
CA ASN A 111 11.72 -28.20 -7.80
C ASN A 111 11.23 -26.87 -8.38
N ILE A 112 10.39 -26.08 -7.68
CA ILE A 112 9.93 -24.78 -8.17
C ILE A 112 11.10 -23.82 -8.37
N TYR A 113 12.11 -23.81 -7.49
CA TYR A 113 13.28 -22.93 -7.61
C TYR A 113 14.11 -23.18 -8.87
N LYS A 114 13.94 -24.34 -9.53
CA LYS A 114 14.61 -24.70 -10.78
C LYS A 114 13.84 -24.24 -12.03
N MET A 115 12.60 -23.73 -11.88
CA MET A 115 11.73 -23.31 -12.97
C MET A 115 12.03 -21.88 -13.42
N VAL A 116 13.21 -21.66 -14.00
CA VAL A 116 13.75 -20.33 -14.34
C VAL A 116 12.92 -19.53 -15.35
N SER A 117 11.99 -20.15 -16.07
CA SER A 117 11.09 -19.48 -17.03
C SER A 117 9.85 -18.86 -16.38
N LEU A 118 9.62 -19.08 -15.09
CA LEU A 118 8.49 -18.52 -14.35
C LEU A 118 8.51 -16.98 -14.39
N ARG A 119 7.36 -16.40 -14.77
CA ARG A 119 7.13 -14.95 -14.76
C ARG A 119 6.01 -14.56 -13.79
N LYS A 120 5.01 -15.43 -13.61
CA LYS A 120 3.89 -15.24 -12.68
C LYS A 120 3.78 -16.46 -11.78
N PHE A 121 3.85 -16.23 -10.48
CA PHE A 121 3.78 -17.28 -9.47
C PHE A 121 2.80 -16.89 -8.37
N GLY A 122 1.67 -17.59 -8.32
CA GLY A 122 0.64 -17.39 -7.29
C GLY A 122 0.71 -18.48 -6.24
N PHE A 123 1.01 -18.12 -5.00
CA PHE A 123 1.17 -19.06 -3.88
C PHE A 123 0.48 -18.57 -2.59
N PHE A 124 -0.52 -17.70 -2.73
CA PHE A 124 -1.24 -17.13 -1.59
C PHE A 124 -2.11 -18.16 -0.88
N SER A 125 -2.47 -17.93 0.38
CA SER A 125 -3.35 -18.83 1.17
C SER A 125 -2.82 -20.27 1.22
N ASN A 126 -1.58 -20.42 1.67
CA ASN A 126 -0.97 -21.70 2.01
C ASN A 126 -0.48 -21.64 3.47
N ARG A 127 0.42 -22.54 3.90
CA ARG A 127 0.97 -22.59 5.26
C ARG A 127 2.49 -22.30 5.29
N ILE A 128 2.98 -21.50 4.34
CA ILE A 128 4.42 -21.29 4.12
C ILE A 128 5.03 -20.48 5.25
N ARG A 129 6.08 -21.04 5.86
CA ARG A 129 6.79 -20.43 7.00
C ARG A 129 8.09 -19.73 6.61
N CYS A 130 8.75 -20.19 5.56
CA CYS A 130 10.00 -19.64 5.07
C CYS A 130 10.11 -19.78 3.54
N ILE A 131 10.98 -18.96 2.95
CA ILE A 131 11.36 -19.04 1.54
C ILE A 131 12.86 -19.36 1.50
N LYS A 132 13.24 -20.36 0.71
CA LYS A 132 14.66 -20.73 0.57
C LYS A 132 15.39 -19.68 -0.27
N LYS A 133 16.69 -19.53 -0.01
CA LYS A 133 17.58 -18.61 -0.74
C LYS A 133 17.60 -18.86 -2.25
N ASP A 134 17.27 -20.08 -2.66
CA ASP A 134 17.17 -20.49 -4.07
C ASP A 134 16.10 -19.74 -4.87
N ILE A 135 15.25 -18.94 -4.22
CA ILE A 135 14.38 -17.98 -4.90
C ILE A 135 15.14 -17.09 -5.89
N ARG A 136 16.43 -16.80 -5.64
CA ARG A 136 17.32 -16.04 -6.54
C ARG A 136 17.42 -16.59 -7.97
N TYR A 137 17.14 -17.89 -8.17
CA TYR A 137 17.22 -18.49 -9.50
C TYR A 137 16.02 -18.14 -10.38
N LEU A 138 14.91 -17.68 -9.79
CA LEU A 138 13.68 -17.33 -10.50
C LEU A 138 13.72 -15.90 -11.07
N ARG A 139 14.83 -15.56 -11.74
CA ARG A 139 15.18 -14.20 -12.19
C ARG A 139 14.16 -13.56 -13.14
N ASN A 140 13.33 -14.36 -13.80
CA ASN A 140 12.31 -13.88 -14.74
C ASN A 140 10.97 -13.53 -14.08
N LEU A 141 10.84 -13.68 -12.76
CA LEU A 141 9.62 -13.35 -12.03
C LEU A 141 9.30 -11.86 -12.14
N VAL A 142 8.05 -11.59 -12.52
CA VAL A 142 7.47 -10.26 -12.64
C VAL A 142 6.39 -10.04 -11.59
N LYS A 143 5.63 -11.09 -11.26
CA LYS A 143 4.57 -11.06 -10.25
C LYS A 143 4.67 -12.25 -9.31
N ILE A 144 4.66 -11.97 -8.01
CA ILE A 144 4.63 -12.99 -6.95
C ILE A 144 3.53 -12.64 -5.94
N ASP A 145 2.61 -13.57 -5.70
CA ASP A 145 1.67 -13.50 -4.58
C ASP A 145 2.04 -14.53 -3.51
N LEU A 146 2.39 -14.04 -2.32
CA LEU A 146 2.72 -14.83 -1.13
C LEU A 146 1.86 -14.42 0.07
N SER A 147 0.76 -13.69 -0.18
CA SER A 147 -0.15 -13.26 0.87
C SER A 147 -0.85 -14.42 1.59
N ASN A 148 -1.38 -14.17 2.78
CA ASN A 148 -2.10 -15.18 3.58
C ASN A 148 -1.25 -16.44 3.83
N ASN A 149 -0.03 -16.26 4.32
CA ASN A 149 0.88 -17.33 4.68
C ASN A 149 1.38 -17.13 6.12
N LEU A 150 2.41 -17.86 6.54
CA LEU A 150 2.98 -17.83 7.89
C LEU A 150 4.42 -17.32 7.88
N LEU A 151 4.82 -16.52 6.88
CA LEU A 151 6.18 -16.05 6.71
C LEU A 151 6.58 -15.13 7.86
N SER A 152 7.62 -15.50 8.60
CA SER A 152 8.19 -14.66 9.67
C SER A 152 9.35 -13.78 9.20
N SER A 153 9.98 -14.15 8.07
CA SER A 153 11.09 -13.43 7.45
C SER A 153 11.17 -13.72 5.95
N LEU A 154 11.94 -12.92 5.24
CA LEU A 154 12.29 -13.12 3.84
C LEU A 154 13.82 -13.29 3.71
N PRO A 155 14.30 -14.15 2.80
CA PRO A 155 15.71 -14.19 2.45
C PRO A 155 16.11 -12.90 1.71
N ASP A 156 17.35 -12.43 1.89
CA ASP A 156 17.87 -11.26 1.18
C ASP A 156 17.85 -11.47 -0.35
N GLU A 157 17.97 -12.73 -0.78
CA GLU A 157 17.91 -13.17 -2.16
C GLU A 157 16.61 -12.79 -2.90
N ILE A 158 15.51 -12.48 -2.19
CA ILE A 158 14.29 -11.98 -2.86
C ILE A 158 14.54 -10.65 -3.57
N CYS A 159 15.51 -9.87 -3.09
CA CYS A 159 15.93 -8.60 -3.71
C CYS A 159 16.77 -8.79 -4.99
N GLU A 160 17.16 -10.02 -5.33
CA GLU A 160 17.83 -10.32 -6.62
C GLU A 160 16.83 -10.44 -7.78
N LEU A 161 15.53 -10.47 -7.49
CA LEU A 161 14.45 -10.58 -8.48
C LEU A 161 14.13 -9.22 -9.13
N THR A 162 15.13 -8.66 -9.82
CA THR A 162 15.12 -7.28 -10.34
C THR A 162 14.04 -6.97 -11.38
N TYR A 163 13.38 -7.98 -11.94
CA TYR A 163 12.23 -7.85 -12.85
C TYR A 163 10.87 -7.79 -12.15
N LEU A 164 10.84 -7.93 -10.82
CA LEU A 164 9.59 -7.83 -10.06
C LEU A 164 8.97 -6.45 -10.23
N ASN A 165 7.71 -6.48 -10.64
CA ASN A 165 6.83 -5.32 -10.73
C ASN A 165 5.79 -5.38 -9.60
N TRP A 166 5.33 -6.58 -9.24
CA TRP A 166 4.28 -6.76 -8.25
C TRP A 166 4.68 -7.82 -7.22
N LEU A 167 4.69 -7.44 -5.95
CA LEU A 167 4.99 -8.33 -4.83
C LEU A 167 3.95 -8.14 -3.72
N ASN A 168 3.18 -9.20 -3.43
CA ASN A 168 2.23 -9.19 -2.34
C ASN A 168 2.67 -10.14 -1.21
N LEU A 169 2.88 -9.57 -0.03
CA LEU A 169 3.29 -10.24 1.20
C LEU A 169 2.29 -9.99 2.33
N SER A 170 1.09 -9.48 2.01
CA SER A 170 0.10 -9.12 3.01
C SER A 170 -0.38 -10.33 3.81
N ASN A 171 -0.86 -10.13 5.03
CA ASN A 171 -1.33 -11.19 5.92
C ASN A 171 -0.28 -12.30 6.12
N ASN A 172 0.86 -11.91 6.67
CA ASN A 172 1.96 -12.79 7.08
C ASN A 172 2.38 -12.40 8.52
N LYS A 173 3.56 -12.86 8.95
CA LYS A 173 4.12 -12.58 10.28
C LYS A 173 5.46 -11.84 10.19
N LEU A 174 5.68 -11.08 9.12
CA LEU A 174 6.95 -10.40 8.86
C LEU A 174 7.20 -9.31 9.90
N ILE A 175 8.40 -9.31 10.48
CA ILE A 175 8.83 -8.30 11.47
C ILE A 175 9.71 -7.23 10.80
N LYS A 176 10.41 -7.61 9.73
CA LYS A 176 11.26 -6.72 8.92
C LYS A 176 11.28 -7.18 7.47
N LEU A 177 11.66 -6.27 6.58
CA LEU A 177 12.01 -6.58 5.20
C LEU A 177 13.54 -6.62 5.03
N PRO A 178 14.06 -7.27 3.97
CA PRO A 178 15.47 -7.20 3.62
C PRO A 178 15.96 -5.76 3.43
N LYS A 179 17.22 -5.50 3.74
CA LYS A 179 17.81 -4.15 3.61
C LYS A 179 17.96 -3.69 2.15
N ASP A 180 18.03 -4.64 1.21
CA ASP A 180 18.36 -4.41 -0.20
C ASP A 180 17.10 -4.28 -1.09
N MET A 181 15.94 -3.93 -0.51
CA MET A 181 14.69 -3.70 -1.26
C MET A 181 14.83 -2.71 -2.41
N ASN A 182 15.79 -1.77 -2.33
CA ASN A 182 16.16 -0.85 -3.40
C ASN A 182 16.59 -1.50 -4.72
N ASN A 183 16.94 -2.79 -4.73
CA ASN A 183 17.29 -3.51 -5.95
C ASN A 183 16.07 -3.85 -6.82
N LEU A 184 14.86 -3.80 -6.26
CA LEU A 184 13.61 -4.07 -6.98
C LEU A 184 13.14 -2.83 -7.77
N ILE A 185 14.01 -2.27 -8.60
CA ILE A 185 13.81 -0.99 -9.31
C ILE A 185 12.59 -0.96 -10.26
N HIS A 186 12.03 -2.13 -10.59
CA HIS A 186 10.84 -2.27 -11.43
C HIS A 186 9.53 -2.35 -10.62
N LEU A 187 9.60 -2.37 -9.29
CA LEU A 187 8.45 -2.58 -8.43
C LEU A 187 7.47 -1.40 -8.51
N GLU A 188 6.23 -1.69 -8.89
CA GLU A 188 5.12 -0.72 -8.94
C GLU A 188 4.15 -0.91 -7.78
N GLU A 189 3.99 -2.12 -7.26
CA GLU A 189 3.11 -2.41 -6.13
C GLU A 189 3.77 -3.36 -5.13
N LEU A 190 3.71 -2.98 -3.86
CA LEU A 190 4.25 -3.74 -2.74
C LEU A 190 3.20 -3.87 -1.63
N GLY A 191 2.60 -5.05 -1.51
CA GLY A 191 1.61 -5.34 -0.48
C GLY A 191 2.25 -5.83 0.81
N LEU A 192 2.06 -5.11 1.91
CA LEU A 192 2.65 -5.40 3.23
C LEU A 192 1.64 -5.39 4.38
N GLY A 193 0.35 -5.16 4.08
CA GLY A 193 -0.67 -5.03 5.11
C GLY A 193 -0.80 -6.30 5.97
N MET A 194 -1.26 -6.17 7.21
CA MET A 194 -1.44 -7.29 8.15
C MET A 194 -0.15 -8.09 8.35
N ASN A 195 0.89 -7.42 8.83
CA ASN A 195 2.14 -8.03 9.26
C ASN A 195 2.52 -7.47 10.65
N ASN A 196 3.73 -7.76 11.12
CA ASN A 196 4.25 -7.29 12.41
C ASN A 196 5.41 -6.29 12.22
N LEU A 197 5.44 -5.57 11.09
CA LEU A 197 6.56 -4.69 10.73
C LEU A 197 6.67 -3.53 11.73
N THR A 198 7.85 -3.33 12.29
CA THR A 198 8.15 -2.19 13.18
C THR A 198 8.84 -1.04 12.45
N GLU A 199 9.48 -1.34 11.32
CA GLU A 199 10.15 -0.39 10.45
C GLU A 199 10.09 -0.84 8.99
N LEU A 200 10.36 0.11 8.09
CA LEU A 200 10.54 -0.17 6.67
C LEU A 200 11.98 0.18 6.26
N PRO A 201 12.64 -0.64 5.41
CA PRO A 201 13.98 -0.35 4.92
C PRO A 201 13.95 0.87 3.99
N LYS A 202 15.11 1.49 3.75
CA LYS A 202 15.20 2.58 2.76
C LYS A 202 14.73 2.08 1.39
N MET A 203 13.81 2.81 0.76
CA MET A 203 13.23 2.46 -0.54
C MET A 203 13.42 3.57 -1.59
N ASP A 204 14.43 4.42 -1.39
CA ASP A 204 14.71 5.63 -2.18
C ASP A 204 14.92 5.40 -3.68
N LYS A 205 15.21 4.17 -4.14
CA LYS A 205 15.39 3.82 -5.56
C LYS A 205 14.15 3.24 -6.22
N LEU A 206 13.05 3.06 -5.49
CA LEU A 206 11.81 2.51 -6.01
C LEU A 206 10.99 3.57 -6.76
N TYR A 207 11.58 4.16 -7.81
CA TYR A 207 11.00 5.26 -8.58
C TYR A 207 9.75 4.91 -9.38
N LYS A 208 9.39 3.62 -9.45
CA LYS A 208 8.18 3.12 -10.10
C LYS A 208 7.09 2.73 -9.10
N LEU A 209 7.36 2.76 -7.79
CA LEU A 209 6.40 2.32 -6.78
C LEU A 209 5.22 3.29 -6.72
N ARG A 210 4.02 2.78 -6.96
CA ARG A 210 2.77 3.54 -7.04
C ARG A 210 1.84 3.24 -5.88
N ILE A 211 1.79 1.99 -5.43
CA ILE A 211 0.84 1.52 -4.43
C ILE A 211 1.59 0.76 -3.32
N LEU A 212 1.42 1.23 -2.09
CA LEU A 212 2.08 0.67 -0.91
C LEU A 212 1.10 0.60 0.28
N PRO A 213 0.30 -0.47 0.37
CA PRO A 213 -0.50 -0.75 1.56
C PRO A 213 0.35 -1.45 2.63
N VAL A 214 0.44 -0.82 3.80
CA VAL A 214 1.17 -1.28 4.99
C VAL A 214 0.27 -1.22 6.23
N PHE A 215 -1.04 -1.25 6.03
CA PHE A 215 -2.04 -1.20 7.10
C PHE A 215 -1.88 -2.36 8.09
N LYS A 216 -2.32 -2.21 9.34
CA LYS A 216 -2.26 -3.26 10.38
C LYS A 216 -0.84 -3.81 10.55
N ASN A 217 0.07 -2.92 10.94
CA ASN A 217 1.46 -3.22 11.32
C ASN A 217 1.79 -2.46 12.61
N ASN A 218 3.06 -2.46 13.04
CA ASN A 218 3.52 -1.81 14.27
C ASN A 218 4.47 -0.63 13.97
N LEU A 219 4.27 0.07 12.84
CA LEU A 219 5.16 1.15 12.40
C LEU A 219 5.00 2.39 13.29
N LYS A 220 6.11 2.91 13.80
CA LYS A 220 6.16 4.15 14.61
C LYS A 220 6.64 5.37 13.83
N ASP A 221 7.57 5.14 12.91
CA ASP A 221 8.25 6.17 12.13
C ASP A 221 8.30 5.76 10.65
N ILE A 222 7.93 6.70 9.77
CA ILE A 222 7.97 6.54 8.31
C ILE A 222 8.73 7.69 7.62
N THR A 223 9.35 8.60 8.39
CA THR A 223 9.85 9.93 7.95
C THR A 223 10.98 9.88 6.92
N HIS A 224 11.75 8.79 6.90
CA HIS A 224 12.94 8.67 6.05
C HIS A 224 12.85 7.57 4.99
N THR A 225 11.81 6.74 5.03
CA THR A 225 11.73 5.53 4.20
C THR A 225 11.32 5.83 2.76
N LEU A 226 10.42 6.81 2.56
CA LEU A 226 9.71 7.03 1.29
C LEU A 226 9.94 8.40 0.67
N ARG A 227 10.88 9.19 1.22
CA ARG A 227 11.08 10.61 0.84
C ARG A 227 11.29 10.81 -0.66
N TYR A 228 11.95 9.85 -1.32
CA TYR A 228 12.29 9.91 -2.76
C TYR A 228 11.35 9.11 -3.67
N CYS A 229 10.36 8.40 -3.12
CA CYS A 229 9.39 7.62 -3.89
C CYS A 229 8.29 8.52 -4.49
N LYS A 230 8.67 9.42 -5.40
CA LYS A 230 7.78 10.47 -5.94
C LYS A 230 6.66 9.95 -6.86
N SER A 231 6.73 8.69 -7.28
CA SER A 231 5.74 8.00 -8.10
C SER A 231 4.51 7.50 -7.32
N ILE A 232 4.58 7.47 -5.99
CA ILE A 232 3.52 6.88 -5.16
C ILE A 232 2.21 7.66 -5.32
N GLU A 233 1.14 6.93 -5.60
CA GLU A 233 -0.22 7.44 -5.77
C GLU A 233 -1.11 7.12 -4.57
N LYS A 234 -0.89 5.96 -3.95
CA LYS A 234 -1.70 5.44 -2.84
C LYS A 234 -0.81 4.93 -1.70
N LEU A 235 -0.99 5.53 -0.53
CA LEU A 235 -0.38 5.10 0.73
C LEU A 235 -1.47 4.72 1.72
N ASP A 236 -1.35 3.51 2.26
CA ASP A 236 -2.19 3.08 3.37
C ASP A 236 -1.33 2.64 4.54
N PHE A 237 -1.35 3.45 5.59
CA PHE A 237 -0.69 3.21 6.87
C PHE A 237 -1.71 3.03 8.00
N SER A 238 -2.96 2.67 7.69
CA SER A 238 -3.97 2.54 8.73
C SER A 238 -3.59 1.51 9.78
N ASP A 239 -4.07 1.68 11.01
CA ASP A 239 -3.87 0.72 12.10
C ASP A 239 -2.37 0.44 12.34
N ASN A 240 -1.60 1.49 12.58
CA ASN A 240 -0.19 1.45 12.96
C ASN A 240 0.05 2.25 14.26
N GLU A 241 1.31 2.52 14.60
CA GLU A 241 1.71 3.27 15.81
C GLU A 241 2.29 4.66 15.48
N ILE A 242 1.94 5.25 14.34
CA ILE A 242 2.51 6.52 13.88
C ILE A 242 2.02 7.66 14.76
N SER A 243 2.95 8.45 15.33
CA SER A 243 2.64 9.50 16.30
C SER A 243 2.59 10.91 15.73
N ALA A 244 3.10 11.12 14.51
CA ALA A 244 3.14 12.42 13.85
C ALA A 244 2.90 12.27 12.35
N LEU A 245 2.23 13.27 11.76
CA LEU A 245 2.11 13.37 10.30
C LEU A 245 3.47 13.74 9.70
N PRO A 246 4.07 12.91 8.82
CA PRO A 246 5.35 13.21 8.20
C PRO A 246 5.23 14.33 7.16
N ASP A 247 6.15 15.29 7.20
CA ASP A 247 6.18 16.44 6.29
C ASP A 247 6.46 16.05 4.83
N PHE A 248 7.28 15.02 4.59
CA PHE A 248 7.63 14.58 3.24
C PHE A 248 6.41 14.14 2.41
N LEU A 249 5.31 13.71 3.05
CA LEU A 249 4.07 13.31 2.37
C LEU A 249 3.42 14.48 1.60
N LEU A 250 3.74 15.72 1.99
CA LEU A 250 3.28 16.95 1.35
C LEU A 250 4.09 17.31 0.10
N ASP A 251 5.26 16.68 -0.04
CA ASP A 251 6.20 16.83 -1.15
C ASP A 251 6.09 15.72 -2.20
N MET A 252 5.00 14.94 -2.20
CA MET A 252 4.80 13.77 -3.08
C MET A 252 3.82 14.10 -4.21
N PRO A 253 4.30 14.50 -5.40
CA PRO A 253 3.46 15.11 -6.45
C PRO A 253 2.36 14.20 -7.00
N CYS A 254 2.58 12.88 -6.97
CA CYS A 254 1.63 11.89 -7.46
C CYS A 254 0.65 11.39 -6.38
N LEU A 255 0.85 11.73 -5.11
CA LEU A 255 0.07 11.19 -4.00
C LEU A 255 -1.36 11.72 -4.05
N LYS A 256 -2.33 10.82 -4.18
CA LYS A 256 -3.77 11.10 -4.29
C LYS A 256 -4.56 10.58 -3.10
N TYR A 257 -4.12 9.46 -2.53
CA TYR A 257 -4.79 8.76 -1.44
C TYR A 257 -3.81 8.54 -0.30
N LEU A 258 -4.16 9.06 0.88
CA LEU A 258 -3.39 8.89 2.11
C LEU A 258 -4.30 8.42 3.24
N ASN A 259 -4.14 7.18 3.66
CA ASN A 259 -4.86 6.63 4.81
C ASN A 259 -3.91 6.50 6.00
N LEU A 260 -4.22 7.22 7.08
CA LEU A 260 -3.53 7.22 8.38
C LEU A 260 -4.51 6.92 9.52
N LYS A 261 -5.67 6.31 9.21
CA LYS A 261 -6.67 5.91 10.21
C LYS A 261 -6.05 5.03 11.31
N GLY A 262 -6.53 5.09 12.54
CA GLY A 262 -6.15 4.09 13.56
C GLY A 262 -4.69 4.21 14.03
N ASN A 263 -4.15 5.43 14.06
CA ASN A 263 -2.76 5.70 14.47
C ASN A 263 -2.71 6.45 15.81
N LYS A 264 -1.55 7.00 16.17
CA LYS A 264 -1.32 7.78 17.40
C LYS A 264 -1.05 9.26 17.13
N ILE A 265 -1.51 9.78 15.99
CA ILE A 265 -1.26 11.17 15.59
C ILE A 265 -2.01 12.11 16.54
N ASN A 266 -1.28 12.92 17.29
CA ASN A 266 -1.85 13.84 18.29
C ASN A 266 -1.91 15.31 17.84
N LYS A 267 -1.15 15.67 16.80
CA LYS A 267 -1.07 17.04 16.29
C LYS A 267 -0.77 17.05 14.80
N ILE A 268 -1.40 18.00 14.11
CA ILE A 268 -1.06 18.37 12.74
C ILE A 268 -0.20 19.63 12.80
N ASN A 269 1.08 19.51 12.42
CA ASN A 269 1.99 20.66 12.39
C ASN A 269 2.09 21.22 10.97
N ILE A 270 1.51 22.40 10.77
CA ILE A 270 1.45 23.06 9.47
C ILE A 270 2.31 24.33 9.38
N ASP A 271 2.98 24.70 10.46
CA ASP A 271 3.69 25.99 10.56
C ASP A 271 4.89 26.10 9.61
N LYS A 272 5.42 24.95 9.15
CA LYS A 272 6.57 24.87 8.24
C LYS A 272 6.19 24.55 6.80
N ILE A 273 4.89 24.43 6.50
CA ILE A 273 4.41 24.09 5.17
C ILE A 273 4.23 25.39 4.38
N GLU A 274 5.26 25.77 3.61
CA GLU A 274 5.19 26.93 2.71
C GLU A 274 4.54 26.58 1.38
N TYR A 275 4.75 25.35 0.90
CA TYR A 275 4.26 24.86 -0.39
C TYR A 275 3.91 23.37 -0.30
N ILE A 276 2.84 22.96 -0.96
CA ILE A 276 2.42 21.56 -1.07
C ILE A 276 2.51 21.15 -2.54
N LYS A 277 3.26 20.09 -2.81
CA LYS A 277 3.35 19.48 -4.15
C LYS A 277 2.30 18.40 -4.35
N SER A 278 1.84 17.79 -3.26
CA SER A 278 0.94 16.65 -3.32
C SER A 278 -0.46 17.04 -3.79
N ASN A 279 -1.02 16.21 -4.66
CA ASN A 279 -2.38 16.34 -5.20
C ASN A 279 -3.33 15.41 -4.45
N ILE A 280 -3.36 15.51 -3.12
CA ILE A 280 -4.16 14.63 -2.28
C ILE A 280 -5.65 14.93 -2.50
N ASN A 281 -6.39 13.91 -2.92
CA ASN A 281 -7.84 13.98 -3.08
C ASN A 281 -8.55 13.43 -1.85
N MET A 282 -7.96 12.42 -1.20
CA MET A 282 -8.53 11.77 -0.04
C MET A 282 -7.49 11.61 1.06
N ILE A 283 -7.85 12.07 2.26
CA ILE A 283 -7.07 11.85 3.48
C ILE A 283 -7.95 11.24 4.57
N ASP A 284 -7.44 10.20 5.23
CA ASP A 284 -8.04 9.61 6.42
C ASP A 284 -7.12 9.80 7.63
N LEU A 285 -7.63 10.52 8.62
CA LEU A 285 -7.03 10.74 9.94
C LEU A 285 -8.01 10.32 11.04
N SER A 286 -9.04 9.52 10.71
CA SER A 286 -9.97 9.01 11.71
C SER A 286 -9.28 8.10 12.72
N ASP A 287 -9.86 7.93 13.90
CA ASP A 287 -9.33 7.05 14.96
C ASP A 287 -7.86 7.34 15.30
N ASN A 288 -7.59 8.58 15.68
CA ASN A 288 -6.26 9.05 16.06
C ASN A 288 -6.31 9.70 17.45
N LYS A 289 -5.39 10.62 17.76
CA LYS A 289 -5.28 11.33 19.04
C LYS A 289 -5.37 12.85 18.90
N LEU A 290 -5.97 13.34 17.82
CA LEU A 290 -6.11 14.77 17.55
C LEU A 290 -7.06 15.41 18.56
N GLU A 291 -6.57 16.38 19.33
CA GLU A 291 -7.43 17.21 20.20
C GLU A 291 -8.05 18.39 19.45
N VAL A 292 -7.34 18.90 18.44
CA VAL A 292 -7.74 20.03 17.61
C VAL A 292 -7.19 19.87 16.19
N VAL A 293 -7.89 20.42 15.20
CA VAL A 293 -7.43 20.52 13.80
C VAL A 293 -7.18 22.00 13.45
N PRO A 294 -5.98 22.38 12.99
CA PRO A 294 -5.73 23.75 12.56
C PRO A 294 -6.61 24.11 11.35
N TYR A 295 -7.27 25.27 11.37
CA TYR A 295 -8.17 25.69 10.28
C TYR A 295 -7.51 25.69 8.89
N LYS A 296 -6.24 26.11 8.83
CA LYS A 296 -5.45 26.12 7.59
C LYS A 296 -5.30 24.72 6.97
N PHE A 297 -5.37 23.64 7.75
CA PHE A 297 -5.30 22.27 7.24
C PHE A 297 -6.35 22.02 6.14
N PHE A 298 -7.58 22.51 6.34
CA PHE A 298 -8.66 22.40 5.36
C PHE A 298 -8.45 23.21 4.08
N LYS A 299 -7.49 24.15 4.09
CA LYS A 299 -7.12 24.98 2.93
C LYS A 299 -5.84 24.50 2.25
N LEU A 300 -5.16 23.51 2.81
CA LEU A 300 -3.86 23.05 2.31
C LEU A 300 -3.97 22.39 0.94
N PHE A 301 -5.00 21.58 0.74
CA PHE A 301 -5.15 20.74 -0.44
C PHE A 301 -6.25 21.30 -1.34
N SER A 302 -5.88 21.83 -2.51
CA SER A 302 -6.83 22.45 -3.45
C SER A 302 -7.79 21.45 -4.09
N ASN A 303 -7.39 20.18 -4.21
CA ASN A 303 -8.12 19.12 -4.90
C ASN A 303 -8.82 18.13 -3.95
N ILE A 304 -8.90 18.46 -2.66
CA ILE A 304 -9.40 17.52 -1.66
C ILE A 304 -10.90 17.34 -1.79
N THR A 305 -11.31 16.09 -1.98
CA THR A 305 -12.73 15.68 -2.07
C THR A 305 -13.21 15.05 -0.79
N THR A 306 -12.30 14.47 0.01
CA THR A 306 -12.67 13.71 1.20
C THR A 306 -11.63 13.89 2.30
N ILE A 307 -12.10 14.33 3.47
CA ILE A 307 -11.33 14.41 4.71
C ILE A 307 -12.10 13.63 5.76
N LYS A 308 -11.51 12.54 6.25
CA LYS A 308 -12.05 11.79 7.37
C LYS A 308 -11.23 12.10 8.62
N ILE A 309 -11.88 12.64 9.64
CA ILE A 309 -11.25 13.06 10.89
C ILE A 309 -12.11 12.65 12.11
N SER A 310 -13.00 11.68 11.95
CA SER A 310 -13.84 11.16 13.03
C SER A 310 -13.03 10.45 14.11
N ASP A 311 -13.66 10.10 15.22
CA ASP A 311 -13.08 9.19 16.24
C ASP A 311 -11.76 9.68 16.84
N ASN A 312 -11.62 10.99 16.98
CA ASN A 312 -10.50 11.65 17.63
C ASN A 312 -10.96 12.27 18.97
N PRO A 313 -10.07 12.36 19.99
CA PRO A 313 -10.40 12.90 21.30
C PRO A 313 -10.43 14.44 21.28
N TYR A 314 -11.33 15.03 20.48
CA TYR A 314 -11.43 16.47 20.33
C TYR A 314 -11.77 17.14 21.67
N ASN A 315 -10.96 18.12 22.05
CA ASN A 315 -11.14 18.85 23.30
C ASN A 315 -11.28 20.34 23.03
N LEU A 316 -12.38 20.92 23.52
CA LEU A 316 -12.59 22.35 23.40
C LEU A 316 -11.66 23.06 24.39
N ARG A 317 -10.77 23.90 23.86
CA ARG A 317 -9.85 24.71 24.65
C ARG A 317 -10.39 26.12 24.82
N ASP A 318 -9.99 26.77 25.91
CA ASP A 318 -10.34 28.17 26.11
C ASP A 318 -9.70 29.07 25.07
N ASN A 319 -10.47 30.04 24.60
CA ASN A 319 -9.97 31.08 23.71
C ASN A 319 -8.91 31.91 24.43
N THR A 320 -7.75 32.10 23.81
CA THR A 320 -6.64 32.83 24.44
C THR A 320 -6.41 34.18 23.77
N GLN A 321 -6.23 35.21 24.60
CA GLN A 321 -5.86 36.55 24.16
C GLN A 321 -4.36 36.79 24.43
N PRO A 322 -3.58 37.24 23.44
CA PRO A 322 -2.18 37.57 23.60
C PRO A 322 -2.00 38.87 24.41
N LYS A 323 -0.78 39.07 24.91
CA LYS A 323 -0.36 40.32 25.56
C LYS A 323 -0.50 41.51 24.61
N LYS A 324 -0.61 42.72 25.18
CA LYS A 324 -0.68 43.98 24.42
C LYS A 324 0.53 44.08 23.48
N ILE A 325 0.26 44.22 22.18
CA ILE A 325 1.28 44.31 21.15
C ILE A 325 2.07 45.63 21.28
N THR A 326 3.37 45.56 21.00
CA THR A 326 4.27 46.70 20.99
C THR A 326 4.03 47.60 19.78
N LEU A 327 4.51 48.85 19.84
CA LEU A 327 4.47 49.75 18.68
C LEU A 327 5.30 49.18 17.51
N LEU A 328 6.43 48.53 17.80
CA LEU A 328 7.28 47.88 16.80
C LEU A 328 6.53 46.79 16.04
N GLU A 329 5.86 45.86 16.74
CA GLU A 329 5.05 44.81 16.11
C GLU A 329 3.90 45.41 15.28
N ARG A 330 3.26 46.48 15.74
CA ARG A 330 2.19 47.17 14.98
C ARG A 330 2.73 47.76 13.68
N CYS A 331 3.85 48.47 13.74
CA CYS A 331 4.50 49.03 12.58
C CYS A 331 4.94 47.93 11.61
N TYR A 332 5.53 46.85 12.12
CA TYR A 332 5.96 45.70 11.34
C TYR A 332 4.80 44.99 10.64
N ASN A 333 3.72 44.71 11.36
CA ASN A 333 2.50 44.13 10.78
C ASN A 333 1.92 45.02 9.67
N ARG A 334 1.95 46.35 9.84
CA ARG A 334 1.49 47.27 8.79
C ARG A 334 2.39 47.16 7.56
N LEU A 335 3.71 47.20 7.75
CA LEU A 335 4.70 47.03 6.68
C LEU A 335 4.51 45.72 5.91
N LEU A 336 4.30 44.60 6.62
CA LEU A 336 4.09 43.28 6.02
C LEU A 336 2.94 43.23 5.00
N ASN A 337 1.92 44.09 5.16
CA ASN A 337 0.71 44.05 4.36
C ASN A 337 0.61 45.19 3.34
N LEU A 338 1.68 45.98 3.12
CA LEU A 338 1.67 47.15 2.24
C LEU A 338 1.93 46.88 0.74
N LYS A 339 1.92 45.62 0.26
CA LYS A 339 2.22 45.24 -1.15
C LYS A 339 3.61 45.64 -1.69
N TYR A 340 4.48 46.24 -0.87
CA TYR A 340 5.87 46.56 -1.24
C TYR A 340 6.83 45.45 -0.80
N HIS A 341 7.98 45.34 -1.48
CA HIS A 341 9.07 44.46 -1.07
C HIS A 341 9.59 44.88 0.31
N ILE A 342 9.45 43.99 1.28
CA ILE A 342 9.99 44.17 2.64
C ILE A 342 11.50 43.92 2.56
N ASN A 343 12.29 44.81 3.14
CA ASN A 343 13.74 44.64 3.20
C ASN A 343 14.07 43.31 3.93
N PRO A 344 14.84 42.39 3.33
CA PRO A 344 15.19 41.11 3.96
C PRO A 344 15.81 41.25 5.35
N CYS A 345 16.54 42.34 5.62
CA CYS A 345 17.15 42.62 6.93
C CYS A 345 16.11 42.83 8.05
N LEU A 346 14.88 43.24 7.71
CA LEU A 346 13.79 43.40 8.68
C LEU A 346 13.24 42.04 9.17
N ASN A 347 13.34 40.98 8.36
CA ASN A 347 12.95 39.62 8.75
C ASN A 347 13.86 39.02 9.84
N VAL A 348 15.04 39.61 10.10
CA VAL A 348 15.97 39.16 11.14
C VAL A 348 15.39 39.41 12.55
N PHE A 349 14.57 40.44 12.72
CA PHE A 349 14.02 40.82 14.03
C PHE A 349 12.84 39.95 14.47
N PHE A 350 12.07 39.40 13.54
CA PHE A 350 10.88 38.61 13.84
C PHE A 350 10.98 37.24 13.18
N GLN A 351 11.34 36.24 14.00
CA GLN A 351 11.65 34.87 13.54
C GLN A 351 10.45 34.10 12.96
N LYS A 352 9.21 34.55 13.15
CA LYS A 352 8.01 33.82 12.72
C LYS A 352 6.91 34.75 12.23
N ILE A 353 6.81 34.92 10.91
CA ILE A 353 5.69 35.59 10.24
C ILE A 353 4.54 34.58 10.14
N ARG A 354 3.33 34.99 10.55
CA ARG A 354 2.10 34.20 10.50
C ARG A 354 1.08 34.86 9.58
N ILE A 355 0.10 34.09 9.15
CA ILE A 355 -1.07 34.56 8.39
C ILE A 355 -2.31 34.36 9.26
N CYS A 356 -3.16 35.39 9.36
CA CYS A 356 -4.41 35.35 10.12
C CYS A 356 -5.48 34.54 9.38
N ASP A 357 -6.14 33.63 10.09
CA ASP A 357 -7.18 32.76 9.52
C ASP A 357 -8.48 33.48 9.17
N ILE A 358 -8.69 34.69 9.71
CA ILE A 358 -9.92 35.48 9.56
C ILE A 358 -9.82 36.54 8.46
N CYS A 359 -8.67 37.20 8.34
CA CYS A 359 -8.48 38.32 7.41
C CYS A 359 -7.34 38.13 6.40
N ASN A 360 -6.65 36.99 6.44
CA ASN A 360 -5.48 36.66 5.61
C ASN A 360 -4.29 37.65 5.71
N ASN A 361 -4.31 38.61 6.64
CA ASN A 361 -3.18 39.52 6.85
C ASN A 361 -2.00 38.80 7.53
N TYR A 362 -0.79 39.20 7.14
CA TYR A 362 0.46 38.78 7.77
C TYR A 362 0.69 39.50 9.10
N TYR A 363 1.25 38.80 10.10
CA TYR A 363 1.58 39.38 11.40
C TYR A 363 2.68 38.60 12.13
N VAL A 364 3.39 39.26 13.06
CA VAL A 364 4.52 38.67 13.82
C VAL A 364 4.24 38.55 15.32
N ASN A 365 3.27 39.29 15.85
CA ASN A 365 2.90 39.22 17.26
C ASN A 365 2.29 37.86 17.64
N SER A 366 2.20 37.62 18.95
CA SER A 366 1.48 36.46 19.48
C SER A 366 0.04 36.45 18.98
N PRO A 367 -0.45 35.31 18.46
CA PRO A 367 -1.81 35.19 17.97
C PRO A 367 -2.84 35.21 19.11
N TYR A 368 -4.05 35.62 18.77
CA TYR A 368 -5.26 35.21 19.49
C TYR A 368 -5.64 33.83 18.98
N PHE A 369 -5.98 32.90 19.87
CA PHE A 369 -6.51 31.60 19.47
C PHE A 369 -8.00 31.53 19.75
N THR A 370 -8.74 31.03 18.77
CA THR A 370 -10.15 30.69 18.93
C THR A 370 -10.36 29.22 18.60
N TYR A 371 -11.13 28.54 19.44
CA TYR A 371 -11.49 27.14 19.28
C TYR A 371 -13.00 27.04 19.06
N SER A 372 -13.41 26.46 17.94
CA SER A 372 -14.83 26.30 17.59
C SER A 372 -15.15 24.84 17.34
N LYS A 373 -16.32 24.39 17.81
CA LYS A 373 -16.92 23.14 17.34
C LYS A 373 -17.35 23.29 15.89
N SER A 374 -17.14 22.28 15.08
CA SER A 374 -17.54 22.25 13.67
C SER A 374 -18.03 20.85 13.32
N SER A 375 -18.92 20.77 12.34
CA SER A 375 -19.42 19.51 11.77
C SER A 375 -19.23 19.52 10.26
N ILE A 376 -18.99 18.34 9.67
CA ILE A 376 -18.95 18.15 8.21
C ILE A 376 -20.35 17.78 7.68
N GLU A 377 -21.21 17.19 8.50
CA GLU A 377 -22.55 16.74 8.13
C GLU A 377 -23.61 17.48 8.98
N GLU A 378 -24.73 17.89 8.34
CA GLU A 378 -25.80 18.65 9.01
C GLU A 378 -26.53 17.82 10.09
N GLU A 379 -26.46 16.49 10.01
CA GLU A 379 -27.08 15.55 10.96
C GLU A 379 -26.09 15.15 12.08
N GLU A 380 -25.66 16.12 12.90
CA GLU A 380 -25.08 16.06 14.27
C GLU A 380 -24.07 14.95 14.69
N GLN A 381 -23.67 13.99 13.86
CA GLN A 381 -22.91 12.82 14.33
C GLN A 381 -21.40 13.05 14.47
N PHE A 382 -20.85 14.09 13.82
CA PHE A 382 -19.40 14.30 13.80
C PHE A 382 -19.01 15.73 14.16
N VAL A 383 -18.71 15.96 15.45
CA VAL A 383 -18.18 17.25 15.92
C VAL A 383 -16.66 17.17 16.10
N PHE A 384 -15.94 18.09 15.48
CA PHE A 384 -14.50 18.28 15.66
C PHE A 384 -14.19 19.69 16.16
N VAL A 385 -13.01 19.87 16.75
CA VAL A 385 -12.56 21.18 17.26
C VAL A 385 -11.55 21.79 16.30
N VAL A 386 -11.85 23.00 15.83
CA VAL A 386 -10.99 23.76 14.92
C VAL A 386 -10.24 24.83 15.70
N GLU A 387 -8.93 24.87 15.54
CA GLU A 387 -8.06 25.95 16.05
C GLU A 387 -7.86 27.01 14.96
N LYS A 388 -8.17 28.27 15.27
CA LYS A 388 -7.96 29.42 14.36
C LYS A 388 -7.01 30.45 14.98
N LEU A 389 -6.12 30.98 14.16
CA LEU A 389 -5.15 32.03 14.45
C LEU A 389 -5.67 33.42 14.06
N CYS A 390 -5.84 34.30 15.04
CA CYS A 390 -6.33 35.66 14.87
C CYS A 390 -5.21 36.69 15.12
N CYS A 391 -5.06 37.69 14.22
CA CYS A 391 -3.98 38.69 14.35
C CYS A 391 -4.32 39.85 15.31
N SER A 392 -5.60 40.07 15.62
CA SER A 392 -6.06 41.25 16.35
C SER A 392 -7.36 40.99 17.12
N ASN A 393 -7.62 41.83 18.13
CA ASN A 393 -8.88 41.83 18.88
C ASN A 393 -10.10 42.01 17.97
N GLY A 394 -9.98 42.77 16.88
CA GLY A 394 -11.06 42.91 15.90
C GLY A 394 -11.38 41.60 15.16
N CYS A 395 -10.36 40.83 14.77
CA CYS A 395 -10.56 39.51 14.18
C CYS A 395 -11.13 38.51 15.19
N TYR A 396 -10.58 38.51 16.41
CA TYR A 396 -11.05 37.69 17.52
C TYR A 396 -12.54 37.93 17.84
N LYS A 397 -12.96 39.19 17.98
CA LYS A 397 -14.36 39.56 18.22
C LYS A 397 -15.30 39.19 17.07
N ARG A 398 -14.82 39.22 15.82
CA ARG A 398 -15.61 38.78 14.67
C ARG A 398 -15.84 37.27 14.67
N GLU A 399 -14.83 36.52 15.10
CA GLU A 399 -14.91 35.06 15.12
C GLU A 399 -15.81 34.55 16.24
N ILE A 400 -15.71 35.10 17.46
CA ILE A 400 -16.53 34.66 18.61
C ILE A 400 -18.01 35.05 18.48
N LYS A 401 -18.34 36.02 17.61
CA LYS A 401 -19.72 36.45 17.35
C LYS A 401 -20.45 35.57 16.32
N LYS A 402 -19.72 34.69 15.62
CA LYS A 402 -20.27 33.71 14.68
C LYS A 402 -20.48 32.40 15.42
#